data_AF-A0AAW0NH92-F1
#
_entry.id   AF-A0AAW0NH92-F1
#
_cell.length_a   1.000
_cell.length_b   1.000
_cell.length_c   1.000
_cell.angle_alpha   90.00
_cell.angle_beta   90.00
_cell.angle_gamma   90.00
#
_symmetry.space_group_name_H-M   'P 1'
#
loop_
_entity.id
_entity.type
_entity.pdbx_description
1 polymer ?
#
loop_
_entity_poly.entity_id
_entity_poly.type
_entity_poly.pdbx_seq_one_letter_code
_entity_poly.pdbx_strand_id
1 'polypeptide(L)'
;MRRVVSFSPVILDTNTASRWLHLSEDLSGVTCGDIYQQLPDIPERFTNAATVLGSEGFISGTHQWDVEVGDHPRWNIGVAKELVDRKGDKSPERIRVKLDCDGGKVSFYDVDHMTHLYTHTDTFTEKMFPYFSIGKSEDSKTKELRICPTSGP
;
A
#
# COMPACT_ATOMS: atom_id res chain seq x y z
N MET A 1 -8.52 22.93 35.79
CA MET A 1 -8.99 21.58 35.40
C MET A 1 -7.78 20.66 35.31
N ARG A 2 -7.75 19.56 36.07
CA ARG A 2 -6.72 18.52 35.90
C ARG A 2 -7.05 17.75 34.62
N ARG A 3 -6.14 17.76 33.66
CA ARG A 3 -6.23 16.93 32.45
C ARG A 3 -6.06 15.49 32.91
N VAL A 4 -7.15 14.73 32.99
CA VAL A 4 -7.07 13.28 33.20
C VAL A 4 -6.52 12.72 31.89
N VAL A 5 -5.26 12.28 31.91
CA VAL A 5 -4.67 11.57 30.78
C VAL A 5 -5.16 10.13 30.87
N SER A 6 -6.04 9.72 29.97
CA SER A 6 -6.45 8.33 29.82
C SER A 6 -5.37 7.61 29.00
N PHE A 7 -4.71 6.63 29.60
CA PHE A 7 -3.82 5.72 28.89
C PHE A 7 -4.62 4.49 28.50
N SER A 8 -5.21 4.52 27.30
CA SER A 8 -5.79 3.31 26.72
C SER A 8 -4.68 2.56 25.98
N PRO A 9 -4.41 1.29 26.32
CA PRO A 9 -3.40 0.51 25.62
C PRO A 9 -3.81 0.34 24.16
N VAL A 10 -2.90 0.64 23.23
CA VAL A 10 -3.08 0.32 21.82
C VAL A 10 -2.85 -1.18 21.67
N ILE A 11 -3.89 -1.92 21.30
CA ILE A 11 -3.81 -3.36 20.98
C ILE A 11 -4.01 -3.56 19.47
N LEU A 12 -3.47 -4.65 18.94
CA LEU A 12 -3.44 -4.95 17.51
C LEU A 12 -4.69 -5.71 17.06
N ASP A 13 -5.20 -5.36 15.87
CA ASP A 13 -6.36 -6.02 15.26
C ASP A 13 -5.95 -7.25 14.44
N THR A 14 -6.36 -8.42 14.90
CA THR A 14 -6.10 -9.71 14.28
C THR A 14 -6.76 -9.87 12.90
N ASN A 15 -7.85 -9.16 12.62
CA ASN A 15 -8.51 -9.17 11.31
C ASN A 15 -7.69 -8.39 10.28
N THR A 16 -6.95 -7.36 10.71
CA THR A 16 -6.10 -6.58 9.81
C THR A 16 -4.74 -7.19 9.57
N ALA A 17 -4.20 -7.91 10.57
CA ALA A 17 -2.85 -8.44 10.52
C ALA A 17 -2.57 -9.24 9.24
N SER A 18 -1.50 -8.86 8.55
CA SER A 18 -1.02 -9.61 7.40
C SER A 18 -0.67 -11.04 7.75
N ARG A 19 -0.77 -11.94 6.76
CA ARG A 19 -0.49 -13.38 6.95
C ARG A 19 0.99 -13.67 7.26
N TRP A 20 1.87 -12.69 7.12
CA TRP A 20 3.27 -12.74 7.52
C TRP A 20 3.50 -12.39 9.00
N LEU A 21 2.50 -11.84 9.69
CA LEU A 21 2.65 -11.28 11.03
C LEU A 21 2.04 -12.18 12.10
N HIS A 22 2.83 -12.52 13.10
CA HIS A 22 2.39 -13.25 14.28
C HIS A 22 2.19 -12.25 15.43
N LEU A 23 1.01 -12.28 16.04
CA LEU A 23 0.68 -11.41 17.17
C LEU A 23 0.94 -12.14 18.48
N SER A 24 1.39 -11.40 19.51
CA SER A 24 1.44 -11.93 20.88
C SER A 24 0.04 -12.24 21.41
N GLU A 25 -0.05 -13.09 22.43
CA GLU A 25 -1.33 -13.46 23.05
C GLU A 25 -2.08 -12.24 23.62
N ASP A 26 -1.34 -11.25 24.14
CA ASP A 26 -1.89 -10.00 24.67
C ASP A 26 -2.14 -8.91 23.61
N LEU A 27 -1.88 -9.21 22.33
CA LEU A 27 -2.06 -8.31 21.18
C LEU A 27 -1.27 -7.00 21.28
N SER A 28 -0.21 -6.93 22.08
CA SER A 28 0.67 -5.76 22.19
C SER A 28 1.94 -5.87 21.34
N GLY A 29 2.27 -7.08 20.91
CA GLY A 29 3.48 -7.43 20.18
C GLY A 29 3.18 -8.01 18.80
N VAL A 30 4.11 -7.78 17.88
CA VAL A 30 4.07 -8.32 16.53
C VAL A 30 5.46 -8.76 16.07
N THR A 31 5.53 -9.93 15.45
CA THR A 31 6.74 -10.45 14.81
C THR A 31 6.45 -10.80 13.36
N CYS A 32 7.43 -10.59 12.48
CA CYS A 32 7.35 -11.05 11.11
C CYS A 32 7.94 -12.46 11.03
N GLY A 33 7.17 -13.42 10.55
CA GLY A 33 7.62 -14.80 10.34
C GLY A 33 7.97 -15.07 8.88
N ASP A 34 8.75 -16.12 8.65
CA ASP A 34 9.08 -16.61 7.30
C ASP A 34 7.96 -17.46 6.68
N ILE A 35 7.00 -17.92 7.50
CA ILE A 35 5.94 -18.85 7.10
C ILE A 35 4.61 -18.13 7.02
N TYR A 36 3.94 -18.30 5.88
CA TYR A 36 2.58 -17.80 5.66
C TYR A 36 1.58 -18.46 6.62
N GLN A 37 0.87 -17.65 7.40
CA GLN A 37 -0.27 -18.15 8.16
C GLN A 37 -1.47 -18.42 7.24
N GLN A 38 -2.13 -19.55 7.47
CA GLN A 38 -3.36 -19.94 6.80
C GLN A 38 -4.56 -19.25 7.46
N LEU A 39 -4.76 -17.97 7.13
CA LEU A 39 -5.88 -17.16 7.61
C LEU A 39 -6.87 -16.87 6.48
N PRO A 40 -8.19 -16.76 6.78
CA PRO A 40 -9.18 -16.42 5.77
C PRO A 40 -8.84 -15.07 5.09
N ASP A 41 -9.09 -15.00 3.78
CA ASP A 41 -9.05 -13.73 3.05
C ASP A 41 -10.34 -12.96 3.36
N ILE A 42 -10.23 -11.97 4.24
CA ILE A 42 -11.32 -11.06 4.61
C ILE A 42 -10.96 -9.65 4.13
N PRO A 43 -11.95 -8.79 3.79
CA PRO A 43 -11.71 -7.45 3.27
C PRO A 43 -10.76 -6.60 4.15
N GLU A 44 -10.81 -6.84 5.45
CA GLU A 44 -10.06 -6.12 6.46
C GLU A 44 -8.58 -6.49 6.51
N ARG A 45 -8.14 -7.58 5.87
CA ARG A 45 -6.79 -8.12 6.03
C ARG A 45 -5.80 -7.52 5.04
N PHE A 46 -4.63 -7.13 5.54
CA PHE A 46 -3.50 -6.77 4.67
C PHE A 46 -2.95 -8.03 3.97
N THR A 47 -2.91 -8.05 2.64
CA THR A 47 -2.42 -9.22 1.88
C THR A 47 -0.98 -9.08 1.42
N ASN A 48 -0.56 -7.86 1.08
CA ASN A 48 0.69 -7.62 0.35
C ASN A 48 1.77 -6.92 1.20
N ALA A 49 1.37 -6.25 2.28
CA ALA A 49 2.28 -5.56 3.19
C ALA A 49 2.37 -6.31 4.52
N ALA A 50 3.55 -6.35 5.15
CA ALA A 50 3.74 -6.82 6.52
C ALA A 50 3.22 -5.74 7.49
N THR A 51 1.90 -5.59 7.55
CA THR A 51 1.21 -4.50 8.25
C THR A 51 0.04 -5.02 9.10
N VAL A 52 -0.21 -4.34 10.21
CA VAL A 52 -1.33 -4.54 11.13
C VAL A 52 -1.78 -3.17 11.66
N LEU A 53 -3.07 -2.99 11.91
CA LEU A 53 -3.63 -1.79 12.54
C LEU A 53 -3.91 -2.03 14.03
N GLY A 54 -4.06 -0.94 14.78
CA GLY A 54 -4.69 -1.01 16.09
C GLY A 54 -6.18 -1.36 15.97
N SER A 55 -6.74 -1.97 17.02
CA SER A 55 -8.16 -2.39 17.07
C SER A 55 -9.15 -1.22 17.11
N GLU A 56 -8.72 -0.06 17.57
CA GLU A 56 -9.56 1.13 17.72
C GLU A 56 -8.94 2.34 17.00
N GLY A 57 -9.80 3.10 16.34
CA GLY A 57 -9.45 4.37 15.72
C GLY A 57 -9.76 5.55 16.65
N PHE A 58 -9.01 6.65 16.47
CA PHE A 58 -9.20 7.89 17.24
C PHE A 58 -9.78 8.99 16.35
N ILE A 59 -10.92 9.57 16.75
CA ILE A 59 -11.59 10.66 16.00
C ILE A 59 -11.45 12.04 16.64
N SER A 60 -10.97 12.11 17.89
CA SER A 60 -10.77 13.36 18.63
C SER A 60 -9.84 13.14 19.82
N GLY A 61 -9.32 14.22 20.42
CA GLY A 61 -8.46 14.16 21.61
C GLY A 61 -6.95 14.12 21.30
N THR A 62 -6.15 13.91 22.35
CA THR A 62 -4.68 13.74 22.26
C THR A 62 -4.34 12.36 22.78
N HIS A 63 -3.70 11.54 21.96
CA HIS A 63 -3.35 10.16 22.25
C HIS A 63 -1.84 9.97 22.12
N GLN A 64 -1.27 9.13 22.96
CA GLN A 64 0.16 8.82 22.98
C GLN A 64 0.36 7.35 23.32
N TRP A 65 1.28 6.71 22.62
CA TRP A 65 1.76 5.37 22.88
C TRP A 65 3.25 5.32 22.58
N ASP A 66 3.96 4.43 23.25
CA ASP A 66 5.37 4.17 23.02
C ASP A 66 5.51 2.79 22.35
N VAL A 67 6.52 2.62 21.49
CA VAL A 67 6.78 1.35 20.79
C VAL A 67 8.24 0.97 21.01
N GLU A 68 8.46 -0.22 21.56
CA GLU A 68 9.80 -0.80 21.68
C GLU A 68 10.18 -1.48 20.36
N VAL A 69 11.22 -0.96 19.69
CA VAL A 69 11.69 -1.49 18.38
C VAL A 69 12.99 -2.29 18.47
N GLY A 70 13.69 -2.22 19.61
CA GLY A 70 14.97 -2.91 19.82
C GLY A 70 16.02 -2.58 18.76
N ASP A 71 16.80 -3.59 18.38
CA ASP A 71 17.82 -3.56 17.31
C ASP A 71 17.27 -3.99 15.95
N HIS A 72 15.93 -4.03 15.79
CA HIS A 72 15.31 -4.54 14.58
C HIS A 72 15.68 -3.67 13.35
N PRO A 73 16.23 -4.26 12.27
CA PRO A 73 16.89 -3.50 11.21
C PRO A 73 15.93 -2.75 10.28
N ARG A 74 14.64 -3.09 10.29
CA ARG A 74 13.60 -2.47 9.46
C ARG A 74 12.29 -2.39 10.23
N TRP A 75 11.71 -1.20 10.30
CA TRP A 75 10.41 -0.95 10.91
C TRP A 75 9.79 0.32 10.29
N ASN A 76 8.47 0.37 10.28
CA ASN A 76 7.70 1.57 9.95
C ASN A 76 6.62 1.71 11.02
N ILE A 77 6.48 2.90 11.61
CA ILE A 77 5.47 3.21 12.63
C ILE A 77 4.75 4.49 12.21
N GLY A 78 3.44 4.55 12.40
CA GLY A 78 2.64 5.71 12.05
C GLY A 78 1.16 5.50 12.36
N VAL A 79 0.32 6.31 11.71
CA VAL A 79 -1.14 6.22 11.77
C VAL A 79 -1.70 6.02 10.37
N ALA A 80 -2.80 5.28 10.26
CA ALA A 80 -3.51 5.06 9.02
C ALA A 80 -4.98 5.50 9.16
N LYS A 81 -5.60 5.87 8.03
CA LYS A 81 -7.06 6.00 7.98
C LYS A 81 -7.69 4.60 8.09
N GLU A 82 -8.85 4.50 8.71
CA GLU A 82 -9.59 3.23 8.87
C GLU A 82 -9.84 2.51 7.53
N LEU A 83 -10.16 3.29 6.49
CA LEU A 83 -10.44 2.82 5.13
C LEU A 83 -9.20 2.86 4.22
N VAL A 84 -8.00 2.72 4.79
CA VAL A 84 -6.78 2.54 3.98
C VAL A 84 -6.94 1.29 3.11
N ASP A 85 -6.46 1.35 1.86
CA ASP A 85 -6.43 0.16 1.02
C ASP A 85 -5.48 -0.87 1.62
N ARG A 86 -6.03 -2.05 1.92
CA ARG A 86 -5.34 -3.13 2.65
C ARG A 86 -4.78 -4.18 1.71
N LYS A 87 -5.35 -4.26 0.51
CA LYS A 87 -4.85 -5.14 -0.55
C LYS A 87 -3.88 -4.33 -1.38
N GLY A 88 -2.85 -3.80 -0.71
CA GLY A 88 -1.95 -2.77 -1.23
C GLY A 88 -1.74 -2.93 -2.71
N ASP A 89 -2.16 -1.91 -3.47
CA ASP A 89 -2.36 -1.88 -4.92
C ASP A 89 -1.79 -3.13 -5.58
N LYS A 90 -2.67 -4.03 -6.03
CA LYS A 90 -2.26 -4.94 -7.09
C LYS A 90 -1.57 -4.07 -8.13
N SER A 91 -0.29 -4.35 -8.38
CA SER A 91 0.42 -3.69 -9.45
C SER A 91 -0.46 -3.76 -10.69
N PRO A 92 -0.88 -2.63 -11.27
CA PRO A 92 -1.86 -2.62 -12.34
C PRO A 92 -1.40 -3.57 -13.44
N GLU A 93 -2.25 -4.52 -13.80
CA GLU A 93 -1.92 -5.50 -14.84
C GLU A 93 -1.83 -4.78 -16.20
N ARG A 94 -2.60 -3.70 -16.35
CA ARG A 94 -2.59 -2.85 -17.53
C ARG A 94 -2.57 -1.36 -17.19
N ILE A 95 -1.48 -0.69 -17.56
CA ILE A 95 -1.34 0.77 -17.49
C ILE A 95 -1.74 1.41 -18.81
N ARG A 96 -2.55 2.46 -18.73
CA ARG A 96 -2.75 3.41 -19.84
C ARG A 96 -1.88 4.63 -19.63
N VAL A 97 -1.03 4.90 -20.61
CA VAL A 97 -0.24 6.14 -20.70
C VAL A 97 -0.93 7.07 -21.70
N LYS A 98 -1.26 8.29 -21.26
CA LYS A 98 -1.76 9.38 -22.12
C LYS A 98 -0.72 10.47 -22.18
N LEU A 99 -0.21 10.76 -23.38
CA LEU A 99 0.65 11.89 -23.66
C LEU A 99 -0.16 12.99 -24.35
N ASP A 100 -0.23 14.15 -23.73
CA ASP A 100 -0.77 15.39 -24.27
C ASP A 100 0.42 16.33 -24.50
N CYS A 101 0.92 16.36 -25.75
CA CYS A 101 2.09 17.14 -26.10
C CYS A 101 1.83 18.64 -25.98
N ASP A 102 0.66 19.10 -26.43
CA ASP A 102 0.30 20.52 -26.49
C ASP A 102 0.02 21.07 -25.08
N GLY A 103 -0.64 20.27 -24.25
CA GLY A 103 -0.90 20.60 -22.85
C GLY A 103 0.27 20.30 -21.91
N GLY A 104 1.36 19.71 -22.43
CA GLY A 104 2.56 19.44 -21.65
C GLY A 104 2.36 18.38 -20.57
N LYS A 105 1.52 17.37 -20.79
CA LYS A 105 1.16 16.39 -19.75
C LYS A 105 1.43 14.96 -20.18
N VAL A 106 1.96 14.17 -19.25
CA VAL A 106 1.90 12.70 -19.33
C VAL A 106 1.15 12.18 -18.12
N SER A 107 0.08 11.40 -18.37
CA SER A 107 -0.81 10.87 -17.34
C SER A 107 -0.88 9.35 -17.40
N PHE A 108 -0.89 8.71 -16.23
CA PHE A 108 -0.91 7.26 -16.04
C PHE A 108 -2.21 6.86 -15.36
N TYR A 109 -2.84 5.80 -15.86
CA TYR A 109 -4.09 5.26 -15.33
C TYR A 109 -3.97 3.75 -15.19
N ASP A 110 -4.55 3.21 -14.14
CA ASP A 110 -4.89 1.79 -14.05
C ASP A 110 -6.12 1.54 -14.92
N VAL A 111 -6.00 0.66 -15.93
CA VAL A 111 -7.10 0.37 -16.84
C VAL A 111 -8.15 -0.52 -16.19
N ASP A 112 -7.74 -1.41 -15.30
CA ASP A 112 -8.61 -2.43 -14.72
C ASP A 112 -9.53 -1.82 -13.66
N HIS A 113 -9.02 -0.84 -12.92
CA HIS A 113 -9.81 -0.08 -11.93
C HIS A 113 -10.29 1.28 -12.44
N MET A 114 -9.89 1.67 -13.67
CA MET A 114 -10.18 2.99 -14.26
C MET A 114 -9.74 4.17 -13.39
N THR A 115 -8.72 4.00 -12.55
CA THR A 115 -8.23 5.03 -11.61
C THR A 115 -7.08 5.83 -12.21
N HIS A 116 -7.02 7.12 -11.86
CA HIS A 116 -5.87 7.96 -12.15
C HIS A 116 -4.75 7.66 -11.15
N LEU A 117 -3.53 7.42 -11.65
CA LEU A 117 -2.37 7.10 -10.81
C LEU A 117 -1.47 8.32 -10.62
N TYR A 118 -1.11 8.98 -11.72
CA TYR A 118 -0.15 10.07 -11.69
C TYR A 118 -0.23 10.94 -12.96
N THR A 119 0.08 12.23 -12.83
CA THR A 119 0.31 13.13 -13.96
C THR A 119 1.57 13.95 -13.71
N HIS A 120 2.48 13.91 -14.68
CA HIS A 120 3.59 14.85 -14.77
C HIS A 120 3.23 15.95 -15.78
N THR A 121 3.58 17.19 -15.43
CA THR A 121 3.36 18.37 -16.28
C THR A 121 4.70 19.06 -16.52
N ASP A 122 5.00 19.34 -17.78
CA ASP A 122 6.21 20.04 -18.23
C ASP A 122 5.96 20.69 -19.60
N THR A 123 6.92 21.45 -20.13
CA THR A 123 6.88 21.97 -21.50
C THR A 123 7.69 21.07 -22.43
N PHE A 124 7.04 20.32 -23.30
CA PHE A 124 7.72 19.43 -24.23
C PHE A 124 8.11 20.18 -25.51
N THR A 125 9.38 20.58 -25.62
CA THR A 125 9.90 21.32 -26.79
C THR A 125 10.47 20.40 -27.88
N GLU A 126 10.64 19.11 -27.58
CA GLU A 126 11.22 18.11 -28.46
C GLU A 126 10.27 16.93 -28.68
N LYS A 127 10.61 16.08 -29.66
CA LYS A 127 9.84 14.88 -29.97
C LYS A 127 9.98 13.84 -28.86
N MET A 128 8.84 13.45 -28.28
CA MET A 128 8.78 12.43 -27.23
C MET A 128 8.62 11.03 -27.83
N PHE A 129 9.32 10.05 -27.27
CA PHE A 129 9.23 8.64 -27.65
C PHE A 129 8.71 7.81 -26.46
N PRO A 130 7.81 6.83 -26.68
CA PRO A 130 7.49 5.85 -25.64
C PRO A 130 8.77 5.12 -25.20
N TYR A 131 8.98 5.04 -23.89
CA TYR A 131 10.15 4.40 -23.28
C TYR A 131 9.71 3.20 -22.46
N PHE A 132 10.39 2.06 -22.66
CA PHE A 132 10.11 0.82 -21.95
C PHE A 132 11.43 0.24 -21.41
N SER A 133 11.45 -0.10 -20.13
CA SER A 133 12.56 -0.81 -19.48
C SER A 133 11.97 -1.95 -18.67
N ILE A 134 12.55 -3.15 -18.80
CA ILE A 134 12.08 -4.38 -18.16
C ILE A 134 13.18 -4.97 -17.27
N GLY A 135 12.82 -5.31 -16.03
CA GLY A 135 13.71 -5.99 -15.08
C GLY A 135 13.71 -7.51 -15.24
N LYS A 136 14.51 -8.22 -14.42
CA LYS A 136 14.49 -9.70 -14.37
C LYS A 136 13.11 -10.20 -13.95
N SER A 137 12.64 -11.28 -14.57
CA SER A 137 11.29 -11.80 -14.38
C SER A 137 11.15 -12.90 -13.32
N GLU A 138 12.22 -13.30 -12.62
CA GLU A 138 12.24 -14.38 -11.60
C GLU A 138 11.17 -15.47 -11.83
N ASP A 139 10.17 -15.56 -10.95
CA ASP A 139 9.06 -16.53 -10.99
C ASP A 139 7.76 -15.95 -11.56
N SER A 140 7.81 -14.78 -12.19
CA SER A 140 6.65 -14.14 -12.81
C SER A 140 6.08 -15.01 -13.93
N LYS A 141 4.75 -15.20 -13.89
CA LYS A 141 3.98 -15.82 -15.01
C LYS A 141 4.10 -15.00 -16.30
N THR A 142 4.24 -13.68 -16.18
CA THR A 142 4.36 -12.75 -17.31
C THR A 142 5.83 -12.49 -17.59
N LYS A 143 6.30 -12.96 -18.75
CA LYS A 143 7.71 -12.83 -19.17
C LYS A 143 7.97 -11.71 -20.18
N GLU A 144 6.93 -11.03 -20.64
CA GLU A 144 6.99 -10.05 -21.74
C GLU A 144 6.04 -8.88 -21.46
N LEU A 145 6.48 -7.65 -21.77
CA LEU A 145 5.60 -6.48 -21.85
C LEU A 145 5.00 -6.40 -23.26
N ARG A 146 3.67 -6.27 -23.34
CA ARG A 146 2.96 -6.17 -24.62
C ARG A 146 2.23 -4.85 -24.73
N ILE A 147 2.35 -4.21 -25.90
CA ILE A 147 1.54 -3.05 -26.25
C ILE A 147 0.18 -3.56 -26.73
N CYS A 148 -0.87 -3.28 -25.97
CA CYS A 148 -2.24 -3.62 -26.37
C CYS A 148 -2.79 -2.54 -27.31
N PRO A 149 -3.51 -2.92 -28.39
CA PRO A 149 -4.30 -1.98 -29.14
C PRO A 149 -5.28 -1.26 -28.21
N THR A 150 -5.33 0.06 -28.30
CA THR A 150 -6.44 0.81 -27.72
C THR A 150 -7.65 0.57 -28.62
N SER A 151 -8.73 0.02 -28.08
CA SER A 151 -10.05 0.25 -28.66
C SER A 151 -10.24 1.76 -28.77
N GLY A 152 -10.53 2.24 -29.98
CA GLY A 152 -10.94 3.63 -30.21
C GLY A 152 -12.23 3.94 -29.44
N PRO A 153 -12.69 5.21 -29.43
CA PRO A 153 -13.88 5.60 -28.69
C PRO A 153 -15.09 4.70 -29.00
#